data_AF-A0A1Q3UE03-F1
#
_entry.id   AF-A0A1Q3UE03-F1
#
_cell.length_a   1.000
_cell.length_b   1.000
_cell.length_c   1.000
_cell.angle_alpha   90.00
_cell.angle_beta   90.00
_cell.angle_gamma   90.00
#
_symmetry.space_group_name_H-M   'P 1'
#
loop_
_entity.id
_entity.type
_entity.pdbx_description
1 polymer ?
#
loop_
_entity_poly.entity_id
_entity_poly.type
_entity_poly.pdbx_seq_one_letter_code
_entity_poly.pdbx_strand_id
1 'polypeptide(L)'
;MQAITNISIPQPCHENWNDMTPADKSRYCHLCQKNVIDFTLMSNHEIIDYLAGNHNVCGRFDTAQMGTINRTMALSSKTWFSWKRLALTAAITSLFVTNEAAAQHAKPSTHQSPIKGNRAKLMGDTIAYKLIKGKVIDGTDNTSLPGVLISVKGTNLCTNTNPDGEFKLNVPLSADSLTVSMVGYEKYETKIADLTDQSNCISLKMRSVILGGAVTVVCVEKMPFHKRLWYKVKHLF
;
A
#
# COMPACT_ATOMS: atom_id res chain seq x y z
N MET A 1 -24.12 0.22 1.87
CA MET A 1 -22.83 -0.45 2.15
C MET A 1 -22.13 0.36 3.22
N GLN A 2 -21.77 -0.25 4.35
CA GLN A 2 -21.06 0.46 5.41
C GLN A 2 -19.61 0.67 4.94
N ALA A 3 -19.11 1.91 5.03
CA ALA A 3 -17.73 2.20 4.70
C ALA A 3 -16.83 1.63 5.80
N ILE A 4 -16.05 0.59 5.48
CA ILE A 4 -15.02 0.06 6.37
C ILE A 4 -13.89 1.08 6.41
N THR A 5 -13.50 1.52 7.61
CA THR A 5 -12.42 2.50 7.80
C THR A 5 -11.16 1.87 8.38
N ASN A 6 -11.29 0.70 9.01
CA ASN A 6 -10.19 -0.01 9.66
C ASN A 6 -10.56 -1.49 9.85
N ILE A 7 -9.61 -2.38 9.62
CA ILE A 7 -9.71 -3.82 9.85
C ILE A 7 -8.74 -4.17 10.99
N SER A 8 -9.22 -4.86 12.03
CA SER A 8 -8.42 -5.26 13.17
C SER A 8 -8.84 -6.64 13.67
N ILE A 9 -7.86 -7.45 14.08
CA ILE A 9 -8.09 -8.76 14.70
C ILE A 9 -7.74 -8.62 16.18
N PRO A 10 -8.72 -8.31 17.05
CA PRO A 10 -8.45 -8.04 18.46
C PRO A 10 -8.03 -9.29 19.24
N GLN A 11 -8.45 -10.47 18.78
CA GLN A 11 -8.20 -11.76 19.42
C GLN A 11 -7.68 -12.75 18.35
N PRO A 12 -6.36 -12.75 18.07
CA PRO A 12 -5.78 -13.67 17.09
C PRO A 12 -5.86 -15.11 17.60
N CYS A 13 -6.32 -16.02 16.75
CA CYS A 13 -6.25 -17.45 16.99
C CYS A 13 -4.83 -17.93 16.68
N HIS A 14 -4.23 -18.72 17.58
CA HIS A 14 -2.89 -19.29 17.42
C HIS A 14 -2.92 -20.75 16.93
N GLU A 15 -4.08 -21.25 16.51
CA GLU A 15 -4.21 -22.58 15.94
C GLU A 15 -3.60 -22.63 14.53
N ASN A 16 -2.99 -23.76 14.18
CA ASN A 16 -2.38 -23.96 12.89
C ASN A 16 -3.46 -24.20 11.82
N TRP A 17 -3.39 -23.42 10.74
CA TRP A 17 -4.31 -23.53 9.59
C TRP A 17 -4.39 -24.94 8.99
N ASN A 18 -3.27 -25.66 8.99
CA ASN A 18 -3.19 -27.00 8.41
C ASN A 18 -3.97 -28.04 9.21
N ASP A 19 -4.17 -27.79 10.51
CA ASP A 19 -4.85 -28.70 11.44
C ASP A 19 -6.38 -28.46 11.47
N MET A 20 -6.86 -27.41 10.79
CA MET A 20 -8.28 -27.07 10.71
C MET A 20 -9.04 -27.96 9.72
N THR A 21 -10.33 -28.20 9.99
CA THR A 21 -11.18 -29.05 9.15
C THR A 21 -11.56 -28.33 7.84
N PRO A 22 -11.31 -28.91 6.65
CA PRO A 22 -11.69 -28.29 5.39
C PRO A 22 -13.21 -28.14 5.23
N ALA A 23 -13.66 -26.99 4.74
CA ALA A 23 -15.01 -26.72 4.27
C ALA A 23 -14.94 -25.99 2.90
N ASP A 24 -16.05 -25.90 2.17
CA ASP A 24 -16.08 -25.46 0.76
C ASP A 24 -15.18 -24.26 0.42
N LYS A 25 -15.33 -23.15 1.17
CA LYS A 25 -14.57 -21.90 0.98
C LYS A 25 -13.92 -21.39 2.27
N SER A 26 -13.83 -22.25 3.27
CA SER A 26 -13.34 -21.89 4.60
C SER A 26 -12.72 -23.10 5.28
N ARG A 27 -12.04 -22.90 6.40
CA ARG A 27 -11.69 -23.99 7.31
C ARG A 27 -12.33 -23.77 8.65
N TYR A 28 -12.86 -24.83 9.25
CA TYR A 28 -13.42 -24.76 10.60
C TYR A 28 -12.32 -24.93 11.64
N CYS A 29 -12.19 -23.93 12.50
CA CYS A 29 -11.25 -23.90 13.61
C CYS A 29 -11.96 -24.37 14.88
N HIS A 30 -11.47 -25.46 15.50
CA HIS A 30 -12.10 -26.04 16.69
C HIS A 30 -11.82 -25.21 17.95
N LEU A 31 -10.70 -24.48 18.01
CA LEU A 31 -10.33 -23.65 19.16
C LEU A 31 -11.20 -22.39 19.25
N CYS A 32 -11.39 -21.67 18.15
CA CYS A 32 -12.22 -20.46 18.14
C CYS A 32 -13.67 -20.71 17.70
N GLN A 33 -14.01 -21.95 17.34
CA GLN A 33 -15.34 -22.40 16.89
C GLN A 33 -15.92 -21.52 15.76
N LYS A 34 -15.07 -21.13 14.81
CA LYS A 34 -15.46 -20.28 13.66
C LYS A 34 -14.94 -20.84 12.36
N ASN A 35 -15.66 -20.50 11.29
CA ASN A 35 -15.19 -20.66 9.92
C ASN A 35 -14.16 -19.56 9.62
N VAL A 36 -12.96 -19.97 9.26
CA VAL A 36 -11.84 -19.10 8.92
C VAL A 36 -11.71 -19.05 7.39
N ILE A 37 -11.85 -17.85 6.83
CA ILE A 37 -11.70 -17.59 5.39
C ILE A 37 -10.23 -17.31 5.08
N ASP A 38 -9.72 -17.83 3.96
CA ASP A 38 -8.37 -17.50 3.51
C ASP A 38 -8.39 -16.23 2.65
N PHE A 39 -7.90 -15.11 3.20
CA PHE A 39 -7.76 -13.84 2.47
C PHE A 39 -6.38 -13.68 1.82
N THR A 40 -5.46 -14.63 2.01
CA THR A 40 -4.09 -14.52 1.48
C THR A 40 -4.05 -14.47 -0.05
N LEU A 41 -5.07 -15.03 -0.71
CA LEU A 41 -5.21 -15.05 -2.17
C LEU A 41 -6.10 -13.93 -2.73
N MET A 42 -6.72 -13.11 -1.88
CA MET A 42 -7.64 -12.06 -2.30
C MET A 42 -6.95 -10.70 -2.40
N SER A 43 -7.40 -9.88 -3.35
CA SER A 43 -7.00 -8.49 -3.46
C SER A 43 -7.63 -7.62 -2.35
N ASN A 44 -7.03 -6.46 -2.07
CA ASN A 44 -7.56 -5.53 -1.06
C ASN A 44 -9.02 -5.12 -1.33
N HIS A 45 -9.40 -4.94 -2.59
CA HIS A 45 -10.77 -4.58 -2.97
C HIS A 45 -11.74 -5.72 -2.67
N GLU A 46 -11.39 -6.97 -3.05
CA GLU A 46 -12.21 -8.15 -2.77
C GLU A 46 -12.39 -8.39 -1.27
N ILE A 47 -11.32 -8.17 -0.47
CA ILE A 47 -11.38 -8.25 0.99
C ILE A 47 -12.36 -7.21 1.55
N ILE A 48 -12.27 -5.95 1.09
CA ILE A 48 -13.14 -4.87 1.55
C ILE A 48 -14.59 -5.16 1.18
N ASP A 49 -14.87 -5.56 -0.05
CA ASP A 49 -16.22 -5.91 -0.51
C ASP A 49 -16.81 -7.07 0.28
N TYR A 50 -16.00 -8.12 0.51
CA TYR A 50 -16.41 -9.27 1.30
C TYR A 50 -16.77 -8.88 2.73
N LEU A 51 -15.91 -8.11 3.39
CA LEU A 51 -16.14 -7.65 4.77
C LEU A 51 -17.29 -6.62 4.86
N ALA A 52 -17.56 -5.87 3.79
CA ALA A 52 -18.67 -4.92 3.78
C ALA A 52 -20.03 -5.62 3.73
N GLY A 53 -20.07 -6.85 3.20
CA GLY A 53 -21.26 -7.70 3.15
C GLY A 53 -21.38 -8.72 4.29
N ASN A 54 -20.31 -8.96 5.06
CA ASN A 54 -20.27 -10.00 6.09
C ASN A 54 -19.76 -9.46 7.44
N HIS A 55 -20.49 -9.75 8.52
CA HIS A 55 -20.10 -9.38 9.88
C HIS A 55 -19.55 -10.59 10.66
N ASN A 56 -18.72 -10.35 11.67
CA ASN A 56 -18.13 -11.39 12.55
C ASN A 56 -17.29 -12.47 11.81
N VAL A 57 -16.63 -12.08 10.73
CA VAL A 57 -15.77 -12.96 9.93
C VAL A 57 -14.47 -13.25 10.68
N CYS A 58 -14.06 -14.52 10.68
CA CYS A 58 -12.69 -14.92 11.03
C CYS A 58 -11.92 -15.18 9.73
N GLY A 59 -10.67 -14.73 9.65
CA GLY A 59 -9.90 -14.91 8.43
C GLY A 59 -8.40 -14.90 8.64
N ARG A 60 -7.72 -15.59 7.73
CA ARG A 60 -6.26 -15.64 7.64
C ARG A 60 -5.80 -14.53 6.71
N PHE A 61 -4.90 -13.68 7.21
CA PHE A 61 -4.26 -12.61 6.45
C PHE A 61 -2.76 -12.85 6.39
N ASP A 62 -2.14 -12.44 5.29
CA ASP A 62 -0.69 -12.26 5.25
C ASP A 62 -0.29 -11.07 6.15
N THR A 63 0.90 -11.18 6.77
CA THR A 63 1.40 -10.21 7.76
C THR A 63 1.46 -8.78 7.24
N ALA A 64 1.66 -8.59 5.93
CA ALA A 64 1.72 -7.26 5.30
C ALA A 64 0.35 -6.72 4.85
N GLN A 65 -0.66 -7.58 4.65
CA GLN A 65 -1.95 -7.22 4.04
C GLN A 65 -2.76 -6.26 4.91
N MET A 66 -2.98 -6.57 6.19
CA MET A 66 -3.83 -5.73 7.07
C MET A 66 -3.30 -4.29 7.22
N GLY A 67 -1.98 -4.14 7.38
CA GLY A 67 -1.34 -2.84 7.51
C GLY A 67 -1.42 -2.01 6.23
N THR A 68 -1.32 -2.67 5.07
CA THR A 68 -1.46 -2.03 3.76
C THR A 68 -2.89 -1.55 3.53
N ILE A 69 -3.88 -2.39 3.81
CA ILE A 69 -5.31 -2.09 3.64
C ILE A 69 -5.75 -0.92 4.53
N ASN A 70 -5.37 -0.90 5.81
CA ASN A 70 -5.73 0.19 6.70
C ASN A 70 -5.10 1.53 6.31
N ARG A 71 -3.88 1.49 5.74
CA ARG A 71 -3.18 2.68 5.27
C ARG A 71 -3.83 3.27 4.01
N THR A 72 -4.22 2.43 3.04
CA THR A 72 -4.90 2.90 1.82
C THR A 72 -6.27 3.50 2.13
N MET A 73 -7.03 2.91 3.07
CA MET A 73 -8.31 3.47 3.53
C MET A 73 -8.14 4.81 4.25
N ALA A 74 -7.11 4.96 5.09
CA ALA A 74 -6.81 6.22 5.76
C ALA A 74 -6.50 7.36 4.76
N LEU A 75 -5.79 7.06 3.67
CA LEU A 75 -5.44 8.03 2.63
C LEU A 75 -6.63 8.40 1.73
N SER A 76 -7.53 7.45 1.47
CA SER A 76 -8.74 7.66 0.65
C SER A 76 -9.78 8.57 1.33
N SER A 77 -9.78 8.65 2.66
CA SER A 77 -10.75 9.43 3.44
C SER A 77 -10.60 10.97 3.35
N LYS A 78 -9.61 11.48 2.61
CA LYS A 78 -9.21 12.90 2.61
C LYS A 78 -9.63 13.73 1.40
N THR A 79 -10.62 13.29 0.63
CA THR A 79 -11.19 14.07 -0.48
C THR A 79 -12.64 14.47 -0.21
N TRP A 80 -12.89 15.10 0.94
CA TRP A 80 -14.15 15.84 1.15
C TRP A 80 -13.91 17.32 0.88
N PHE A 81 -13.99 17.67 -0.40
CA PHE A 81 -14.35 19.00 -0.85
C PHE A 81 -15.61 19.41 -0.07
N SER A 82 -15.48 20.26 0.95
CA SER A 82 -16.62 20.70 1.76
C SER A 82 -17.56 21.50 0.89
N TRP A 83 -18.69 20.91 0.47
CA TRP A 83 -19.77 21.64 -0.21
C TRP A 83 -20.28 22.84 0.62
N LYS A 84 -20.07 22.83 1.94
CA LYS A 84 -20.28 23.99 2.82
C LYS A 84 -19.43 25.22 2.46
N ARG A 85 -18.28 25.05 1.78
CA ARG A 85 -17.43 26.16 1.29
C ARG A 85 -17.83 26.67 -0.10
N LEU A 86 -18.62 25.91 -0.87
CA LEU A 86 -19.19 26.37 -2.15
C LEU A 86 -20.49 27.18 -1.99
N ALA A 87 -21.10 27.14 -0.80
CA ALA A 87 -22.26 27.98 -0.47
C ALA A 87 -21.92 29.45 -0.19
N LEU A 88 -20.64 29.81 0.03
CA LEU A 88 -20.23 31.19 0.33
C LEU A 88 -19.98 32.04 -0.94
N THR A 89 -19.85 31.42 -2.12
CA THR A 89 -19.62 32.15 -3.38
C THR A 89 -20.91 32.42 -4.19
N ALA A 90 -22.07 31.93 -3.72
CA ALA A 90 -23.36 32.12 -4.39
C ALA A 90 -24.06 33.45 -4.06
N ALA A 91 -23.44 34.34 -3.28
CA ALA A 91 -24.00 35.65 -2.94
C ALA A 91 -23.69 36.76 -3.96
N ILE A 92 -22.86 36.51 -4.99
CA ILE A 92 -22.44 37.53 -5.97
C ILE A 92 -23.07 37.33 -7.36
N THR A 93 -23.72 36.20 -7.64
CA THR A 93 -24.32 35.97 -8.99
C THR A 93 -25.78 36.39 -9.11
N SER A 94 -26.37 37.10 -8.13
CA SER A 94 -27.75 37.62 -8.21
C SER A 94 -27.90 38.86 -9.09
N LEU A 95 -26.93 39.16 -9.95
CA LEU A 95 -26.99 40.22 -10.97
C LEU A 95 -26.71 39.67 -12.37
N PHE A 96 -27.39 38.59 -12.75
CA PHE A 96 -27.65 38.33 -14.17
C PHE A 96 -29.13 37.96 -14.34
N VAL A 97 -29.85 38.91 -14.93
CA VAL A 97 -31.23 38.82 -15.40
C VAL A 97 -31.41 37.57 -16.26
N THR A 98 -32.45 36.79 -15.99
CA THR A 98 -32.82 35.62 -16.79
C THR A 98 -33.43 36.08 -18.11
N ASN A 99 -32.73 35.85 -19.22
CA ASN A 99 -33.41 35.72 -20.52
C ASN A 99 -33.99 34.31 -20.62
N GLU A 100 -35.26 34.22 -20.99
CA GLU A 100 -35.95 32.97 -21.30
C GLU A 100 -35.37 32.38 -22.59
N ALA A 101 -34.36 31.52 -22.46
CA ALA A 101 -33.98 30.64 -23.55
C ALA A 101 -34.89 29.41 -23.50
N ALA A 102 -35.89 29.38 -24.38
CA ALA A 102 -36.75 28.22 -24.60
C ALA A 102 -35.91 27.03 -25.10
N ALA A 103 -35.43 26.19 -24.19
CA ALA A 103 -34.82 24.91 -24.54
C ALA A 103 -35.90 23.82 -24.51
N GLN A 104 -36.55 23.64 -25.65
CA GLN A 104 -37.49 22.55 -25.86
C GLN A 104 -36.78 21.19 -25.79
N HIS A 105 -37.46 20.29 -25.10
CA HIS A 105 -37.29 18.84 -25.11
C HIS A 105 -36.68 18.27 -26.39
N ALA A 106 -35.51 17.64 -26.26
CA ALA A 106 -35.10 16.56 -27.14
C ALA A 106 -34.69 15.38 -26.26
N LYS A 107 -35.34 14.22 -26.48
CA LYS A 107 -34.95 12.91 -25.94
C LYS A 107 -33.42 12.75 -26.01
N PRO A 108 -32.76 12.15 -25.00
CA PRO A 108 -31.40 11.68 -25.20
C PRO A 108 -31.44 10.52 -26.21
N SER A 109 -31.29 10.85 -27.48
CA SER A 109 -30.87 9.91 -28.50
C SER A 109 -29.37 9.71 -28.29
N THR A 110 -28.98 8.52 -27.84
CA THR A 110 -27.58 8.09 -27.79
C THR A 110 -27.09 7.93 -29.23
N HIS A 111 -26.65 9.02 -29.84
CA HIS A 111 -25.83 8.98 -31.03
C HIS A 111 -24.39 8.76 -30.55
N GLN A 112 -23.91 7.51 -30.64
CA GLN A 112 -22.47 7.28 -30.62
C GLN A 112 -21.91 7.95 -31.88
N SER A 113 -21.30 9.11 -31.69
CA SER A 113 -20.45 9.67 -32.73
C SER A 113 -19.29 8.69 -32.93
N PRO A 114 -18.97 8.27 -34.16
CA PRO A 114 -17.70 7.60 -34.40
C PRO A 114 -16.64 8.57 -33.92
N ILE A 115 -15.84 8.15 -32.93
CA ILE A 115 -14.64 8.89 -32.57
C ILE A 115 -13.72 8.75 -33.78
N LYS A 116 -13.89 9.64 -34.78
CA LYS A 116 -12.78 10.15 -35.57
C LYS A 116 -11.97 11.03 -34.64
N GLY A 117 -11.40 10.39 -33.63
CA GLY A 117 -10.34 10.95 -32.85
C GLY A 117 -9.21 11.10 -33.84
N ASN A 118 -8.91 12.35 -34.19
CA ASN A 118 -7.52 12.70 -34.43
C ASN A 118 -6.75 12.00 -33.31
N ARG A 119 -5.95 11.01 -33.69
CA ARG A 119 -4.78 10.59 -32.94
C ARG A 119 -3.89 11.84 -32.89
N ALA A 120 -4.26 12.79 -32.05
CA ALA A 120 -3.31 13.69 -31.45
C ALA A 120 -2.34 12.73 -30.76
N LYS A 121 -1.26 12.49 -31.49
CA LYS A 121 -0.06 11.79 -31.08
C LYS A 121 0.16 12.21 -29.63
N LEU A 122 -0.27 11.34 -28.71
CA LEU A 122 0.22 11.38 -27.35
C LEU A 122 1.72 11.35 -27.56
N MET A 123 2.35 12.50 -27.36
CA MET A 123 3.77 12.56 -27.10
C MET A 123 3.92 11.79 -25.80
N GLY A 124 3.97 10.45 -25.96
CA GLY A 124 4.47 9.56 -24.96
C GLY A 124 5.89 10.01 -24.79
N ASP A 125 6.13 10.73 -23.70
CA ASP A 125 7.45 10.77 -23.11
C ASP A 125 7.79 9.29 -22.94
N THR A 126 8.64 8.78 -23.84
CA THR A 126 8.95 7.36 -23.91
C THR A 126 9.85 7.10 -22.72
N ILE A 127 9.24 6.91 -21.54
CA ILE A 127 9.96 6.48 -20.36
C ILE A 127 10.44 5.09 -20.71
N ALA A 128 11.71 5.01 -21.12
CA ALA A 128 12.34 3.76 -21.43
C ALA A 128 12.52 2.96 -20.13
N TYR A 129 12.22 1.68 -20.18
CA TYR A 129 12.33 0.76 -19.05
C TYR A 129 13.46 -0.23 -19.30
N LYS A 130 14.16 -0.60 -18.23
CA LYS A 130 15.22 -1.60 -18.18
C LYS A 130 14.78 -2.74 -17.27
N LEU A 131 14.80 -3.97 -17.77
CA LEU A 131 14.50 -5.16 -16.97
C LEU A 131 15.74 -5.59 -16.22
N ILE A 132 15.74 -5.45 -14.91
CA ILE A 132 16.84 -5.88 -14.05
C ILE A 132 16.49 -7.25 -13.48
N LYS A 133 17.42 -8.19 -13.64
CA LYS A 133 17.35 -9.52 -13.06
C LYS A 133 18.55 -9.76 -12.16
N GLY A 134 18.35 -10.53 -11.10
CA GLY A 134 19.45 -10.87 -10.22
C GLY A 134 19.08 -11.86 -9.15
N LYS A 135 20.07 -12.17 -8.32
CA LYS A 135 19.97 -13.04 -7.17
C LYS A 135 20.56 -12.34 -5.95
N VAL A 136 19.89 -12.47 -4.81
CA VAL A 136 20.35 -11.95 -3.53
C VAL A 136 20.83 -13.10 -2.67
N ILE A 137 22.05 -12.95 -2.14
CA ILE A 137 22.70 -13.93 -1.28
C ILE A 137 23.23 -13.29 0.00
N ASP A 138 23.42 -14.10 1.04
CA ASP A 138 24.16 -13.71 2.23
C ASP A 138 25.66 -13.65 1.92
N GLY A 139 26.34 -12.60 2.37
CA GLY A 139 27.79 -12.43 2.18
C GLY A 139 28.67 -13.29 3.06
N THR A 140 28.12 -13.99 4.06
CA THR A 140 28.87 -14.85 4.96
C THR A 140 28.94 -16.30 4.47
N ASP A 141 27.80 -16.87 4.08
CA ASP A 141 27.68 -18.29 3.71
C ASP A 141 27.21 -18.50 2.26
N ASN A 142 26.98 -17.43 1.49
CA ASN A 142 26.46 -17.46 0.12
C ASN A 142 25.08 -18.13 0.00
N THR A 143 24.33 -18.23 1.09
CA THR A 143 22.96 -18.75 1.07
C THR A 143 22.04 -17.80 0.32
N SER A 144 21.06 -18.37 -0.39
CA SER A 144 20.08 -17.57 -1.14
C SER A 144 19.09 -16.96 -0.16
N LEU A 145 18.81 -15.65 -0.31
CA LEU A 145 17.97 -14.92 0.62
C LEU A 145 16.56 -14.69 0.05
N PRO A 146 15.55 -15.44 0.51
CA PRO A 146 14.16 -15.24 0.09
C PRO A 146 13.49 -14.08 0.82
N GLY A 147 12.51 -13.44 0.17
CA GLY A 147 11.71 -12.37 0.78
C GLY A 147 12.40 -11.02 0.92
N VAL A 148 13.60 -10.85 0.38
CA VAL A 148 14.34 -9.57 0.38
C VAL A 148 13.55 -8.53 -0.42
N LEU A 149 13.37 -7.33 0.15
CA LEU A 149 12.69 -6.23 -0.52
C LEU A 149 13.66 -5.45 -1.40
N ILE A 150 13.31 -5.29 -2.66
CA ILE A 150 14.07 -4.57 -3.68
C ILE A 150 13.21 -3.41 -4.16
N SER A 151 13.65 -2.18 -3.94
CA SER A 151 12.88 -0.97 -4.24
C SER A 151 13.70 0.05 -5.02
N VAL A 152 13.07 0.70 -6.00
CA VAL A 152 13.69 1.81 -6.75
C VAL A 152 13.47 3.11 -6.00
N LYS A 153 14.56 3.81 -5.65
CA LYS A 153 14.52 5.02 -4.83
C LYS A 153 13.68 6.12 -5.50
N GLY A 154 12.79 6.74 -4.72
CA GLY A 154 11.93 7.82 -5.20
C GLY A 154 10.71 7.36 -6.00
N THR A 155 10.50 6.05 -6.19
CA THR A 155 9.33 5.51 -6.88
C THR A 155 8.60 4.49 -5.98
N ASN A 156 7.38 4.12 -6.38
CA ASN A 156 6.64 3.02 -5.74
C ASN A 156 6.93 1.65 -6.40
N LEU A 157 7.98 1.55 -7.23
CA LEU A 157 8.35 0.31 -7.88
C LEU A 157 9.22 -0.53 -6.95
N CYS A 158 8.71 -1.70 -6.58
CA CYS A 158 9.41 -2.66 -5.76
C CYS A 158 9.04 -4.10 -6.14
N THR A 159 9.90 -5.05 -5.74
CA THR A 159 9.67 -6.49 -5.86
C THR A 159 10.30 -7.21 -4.67
N ASN A 160 9.95 -8.47 -4.46
CA ASN A 160 10.55 -9.33 -3.45
C ASN A 160 11.29 -10.49 -4.11
N THR A 161 12.35 -10.99 -3.48
CA THR A 161 13.04 -12.20 -3.94
C THR A 161 12.19 -13.45 -3.70
N ASN A 162 12.28 -14.40 -4.63
CA ASN A 162 11.63 -15.71 -4.53
C ASN A 162 12.39 -16.65 -3.55
N PRO A 163 11.92 -17.89 -3.30
CA PRO A 163 12.60 -18.87 -2.44
C PRO A 163 14.07 -19.15 -2.81
N ASP A 164 14.41 -19.04 -4.09
CA ASP A 164 15.76 -19.23 -4.62
C ASP A 164 16.64 -17.96 -4.55
N GLY A 165 16.12 -16.88 -3.96
CA GLY A 165 16.78 -15.58 -3.82
C GLY A 165 16.78 -14.72 -5.10
N GLU A 166 16.10 -15.14 -6.15
CA GLU A 166 16.03 -14.45 -7.44
C GLU A 166 14.96 -13.37 -7.49
N PHE A 167 15.19 -12.34 -8.29
CA PHE A 167 14.24 -11.26 -8.54
C PHE A 167 14.26 -10.79 -10.00
N LYS A 168 13.14 -10.17 -10.40
CA LYS A 168 12.97 -9.50 -11.70
C LYS A 168 12.17 -8.21 -11.46
N LEU A 169 12.69 -7.08 -11.93
CA LEU A 169 12.06 -5.77 -11.77
C LEU A 169 12.24 -4.90 -13.01
N ASN A 170 11.14 -4.35 -13.53
CA ASN A 170 11.18 -3.33 -14.58
C ASN A 170 11.41 -1.97 -13.95
N VAL A 171 12.54 -1.34 -14.28
CA VAL A 171 13.00 -0.09 -13.70
C VAL A 171 13.04 0.99 -14.79
N PRO A 172 12.44 2.17 -14.59
CA PRO A 172 12.55 3.25 -15.56
C PRO A 172 14.00 3.74 -15.63
N LEU A 173 14.50 4.05 -16.83
CA LEU A 173 15.86 4.59 -17.04
C LEU A 173 16.07 5.97 -16.37
N SER A 174 14.98 6.64 -15.98
CA SER A 174 15.02 7.89 -15.22
C SER A 174 15.31 7.72 -13.72
N ALA A 175 15.37 6.48 -13.21
CA ALA A 175 15.67 6.23 -11.81
C ALA A 175 17.17 6.08 -11.54
N ASP A 176 17.62 6.64 -10.42
CA ASP A 176 19.05 6.72 -10.09
C ASP A 176 19.58 5.48 -9.35
N SER A 177 18.88 5.05 -8.28
CA SER A 177 19.36 3.99 -7.40
C SER A 177 18.31 2.95 -7.01
N LEU A 178 18.83 1.74 -6.79
CA LEU A 178 18.13 0.57 -6.28
C LEU A 178 18.54 0.37 -4.82
N THR A 179 17.55 0.18 -3.95
CA THR A 179 17.76 -0.16 -2.54
C THR A 179 17.28 -1.58 -2.29
N VAL A 180 18.13 -2.37 -1.62
CA VAL A 180 17.86 -3.74 -1.23
C VAL A 180 17.88 -3.80 0.30
N SER A 181 16.83 -4.35 0.90
CA SER A 181 16.67 -4.37 2.36
C SER A 181 15.99 -5.64 2.86
N MET A 182 16.48 -6.13 3.99
CA MET A 182 15.91 -7.25 4.72
C MET A 182 16.13 -7.04 6.24
N VAL A 183 15.22 -7.58 7.04
CA VAL A 183 15.35 -7.55 8.51
C VAL A 183 16.59 -8.32 8.94
N GLY A 184 17.41 -7.73 9.81
CA GLY A 184 18.66 -8.34 10.27
C GLY A 184 19.89 -8.09 9.36
N TYR A 185 19.71 -7.41 8.22
CA TYR A 185 20.80 -7.12 7.28
C TYR A 185 21.04 -5.61 7.15
N GLU A 186 22.23 -5.26 6.70
CA GLU A 186 22.54 -3.89 6.29
C GLU A 186 21.78 -3.53 5.01
N LYS A 187 21.28 -2.29 4.94
CA LYS A 187 20.67 -1.79 3.71
C LYS A 187 21.75 -1.65 2.64
N TYR A 188 21.51 -2.23 1.48
CA TYR A 188 22.40 -2.12 0.34
C TYR A 188 21.80 -1.17 -0.69
N GLU A 189 22.56 -0.16 -1.12
CA GLU A 189 22.16 0.79 -2.15
C GLU A 189 23.17 0.71 -3.30
N THR A 190 22.66 0.59 -4.53
CA THR A 190 23.48 0.56 -5.75
C THR A 190 22.85 1.41 -6.84
N LYS A 191 23.66 1.95 -7.75
CA LYS A 191 23.16 2.72 -8.89
C LYS A 191 22.65 1.79 -9.96
N ILE A 192 21.56 2.17 -10.62
CA ILE A 192 20.96 1.35 -11.69
C ILE A 192 21.88 1.26 -12.93
N ALA A 193 22.75 2.25 -13.12
CA ALA A 193 23.77 2.27 -14.16
C ALA A 193 24.79 1.13 -14.02
N ASP A 194 25.10 0.70 -12.80
CA ASP A 194 26.11 -0.32 -12.52
C ASP A 194 25.55 -1.75 -12.68
N LEU A 195 24.23 -1.89 -12.85
CA LEU A 195 23.55 -3.17 -13.00
C LEU A 195 23.43 -3.56 -14.47
N THR A 196 23.68 -4.84 -14.77
CA THR A 196 23.57 -5.42 -16.12
C THR A 196 22.17 -5.97 -16.40
N ASP A 197 21.84 -6.17 -17.68
CA ASP A 197 20.54 -6.71 -18.12
C ASP A 197 20.42 -8.25 -17.97
N GLN A 198 21.53 -8.94 -17.72
CA GLN A 198 21.57 -10.41 -17.70
C GLN A 198 21.28 -10.97 -16.31
N SER A 199 22.26 -10.91 -15.41
CA SER A 199 22.14 -11.38 -14.03
C SER A 199 23.08 -10.62 -13.12
N ASN A 200 22.55 -10.06 -12.05
CA ASN A 200 23.34 -9.39 -11.02
C ASN A 200 23.30 -10.21 -9.73
N CYS A 201 24.44 -10.42 -9.10
CA CYS A 201 24.49 -11.04 -7.77
C CYS A 201 24.69 -9.95 -6.73
N ILE A 202 23.75 -9.83 -5.80
CA ILE A 202 23.79 -8.85 -4.72
C ILE A 202 24.05 -9.60 -3.42
N SER A 203 25.15 -9.28 -2.76
CA SER A 203 25.52 -9.88 -1.47
C SER A 203 25.16 -8.93 -0.33
N LEU A 204 24.30 -9.39 0.59
CA LEU A 204 23.92 -8.64 1.78
C LEU A 204 24.77 -9.07 2.98
N LYS A 205 25.17 -8.09 3.79
CA LYS A 205 25.89 -8.33 5.04
C LYS A 205 24.92 -8.35 6.21
N MET A 206 24.99 -9.40 7.03
CA MET A 206 24.23 -9.46 8.27
C MET A 206 24.66 -8.32 9.19
N ARG A 207 23.68 -7.59 9.73
CA ARG A 207 23.93 -6.47 10.63
C ARG A 207 24.34 -7.01 11.99
N SER A 208 25.63 -7.00 12.29
CA SER A 208 26.13 -7.31 13.63
C SER A 208 25.87 -6.14 14.57
N VAL A 209 24.92 -6.30 15.48
CA VAL A 209 24.77 -5.40 16.64
C VAL A 209 25.39 -6.11 17.83
N ILE A 210 26.67 -5.84 18.09
CA ILE A 210 27.29 -6.24 19.34
C ILE A 210 26.63 -5.38 20.43
N LEU A 211 25.72 -5.98 21.20
CA LEU A 211 25.17 -5.38 22.42
C LEU A 211 26.26 -5.41 23.52
N GLY A 212 27.35 -4.68 23.30
CA GLY A 212 28.51 -4.57 24.19
C GLY A 212 28.55 -3.26 24.99
N GLY A 213 27.43 -2.55 25.09
CA GLY A 213 27.31 -1.31 25.84
C GLY A 213 26.00 -1.31 26.60
N ALA A 214 26.04 -0.81 27.85
CA ALA A 214 24.92 -0.78 28.78
C ALA A 214 23.59 -0.50 28.09
N VAL A 215 22.59 -1.35 28.37
CA VAL A 215 21.19 -1.11 28.00
C VAL A 215 20.78 0.20 28.67
N THR A 216 20.86 1.31 27.93
CA THR A 216 20.28 2.58 28.36
C THR A 216 18.78 2.45 28.22
N VAL A 217 18.13 2.06 29.32
CA VAL A 217 16.69 2.24 29.46
C VAL A 217 16.44 3.74 29.44
N VAL A 218 16.03 4.27 28.29
CA VAL A 218 15.55 5.65 28.18
C VAL A 218 14.17 5.68 28.83
N CYS A 219 14.12 5.95 30.13
CA CYS A 219 12.89 6.31 30.81
C CYS A 219 12.42 7.66 30.27
N VAL A 220 11.46 7.66 29.34
CA VAL A 220 10.77 8.89 28.94
C VAL A 220 9.77 9.22 30.05
N GLU A 221 10.15 10.12 30.95
CA GLU A 221 9.20 10.68 31.92
C GLU A 221 8.04 11.34 31.17
N LYS A 222 6.82 10.91 31.49
CA LYS A 222 5.61 11.47 30.88
C LYS A 222 5.52 12.95 31.24
N MET A 223 5.60 13.82 30.22
CA MET A 223 5.48 15.27 30.38
C MET A 223 4.26 15.65 31.24
N PRO A 224 4.38 16.53 32.25
CA PRO A 224 3.33 16.79 33.21
C PRO A 224 2.06 17.34 32.55
N PHE A 225 0.90 17.04 33.16
CA PHE A 225 -0.43 17.29 32.58
C PHE A 225 -0.62 18.73 32.09
N HIS A 226 -0.14 19.72 32.85
CA HIS A 226 -0.25 21.14 32.48
C HIS A 226 0.46 21.48 31.17
N LYS A 227 1.65 20.92 30.91
CA LYS A 227 2.34 21.15 29.63
C LYS A 227 1.60 20.46 28.49
N ARG A 228 1.09 19.24 28.69
CA ARG A 228 0.28 18.54 27.66
C ARG A 228 -0.98 19.32 27.30
N LEU A 229 -1.63 19.91 28.29
CA LEU A 229 -2.79 20.76 28.08
C LEU A 229 -2.42 22.05 27.35
N TRP A 230 -1.32 22.71 27.73
CA TRP A 230 -0.82 23.90 27.06
C TRP A 230 -0.48 23.65 25.59
N TYR A 231 0.20 22.55 25.23
CA TYR A 231 0.49 22.23 23.83
C TYR A 231 -0.78 21.94 23.01
N LYS A 232 -1.81 21.34 23.60
CA LYS A 232 -3.10 21.17 22.93
C LYS A 232 -3.78 22.51 22.65
N VAL A 233 -3.74 23.43 23.60
CA VAL A 233 -4.36 24.77 23.46
C VAL A 233 -3.54 25.66 22.51
N LYS A 234 -2.21 25.58 22.52
CA LYS A 234 -1.34 26.37 21.64
C LYS A 234 -1.49 26.03 20.16
N HIS A 235 -1.95 24.82 19.82
CA HIS A 235 -2.21 24.43 18.43
C HIS A 235 -3.67 24.64 18.00
N LEU A 236 -4.49 25.26 18.86
CA LEU A 236 -5.89 25.60 18.58
C LEU A 236 -6.08 27.09 18.19
N PHE A 237 -5.03 27.91 18.34
CA PHE A 237 -4.96 29.31 17.92
C PHE A 237 -3.71 29.50 17.05
#